data_AF-A0A8H6L834-F1
#
_entry.id   AF-A0A8H6L834-F1
#
_cell.length_a   1.000
_cell.length_b   1.000
_cell.length_c   1.000
_cell.angle_alpha   90.00
_cell.angle_beta   90.00
_cell.angle_gamma   90.00
#
_symmetry.space_group_name_H-M   'P 1'
#
loop_
_entity.id
_entity.type
_entity.pdbx_description
1 polymer ?
#
loop_
_entity_poly.entity_id
_entity_poly.type
_entity_poly.pdbx_seq_one_letter_code
_entity_poly.pdbx_strand_id
1 'polypeptide(L)'
;MVYLNPGGFDFGSENLDGYGISNIVFIVIYSLFFYSACFFTWMYRKHPVLRMRNVPLMLLSLLTMHVFTFAVMIVYTMNGAFPCQVEYWCMCLYLPIGIGLYQAYNQQLLIVSRGQAALITKDELFKPIFPKGKGFGGPKYWAFRFKVWWQGVSSKGKYEGFVLIGIVIQFTVSFIIYNISRKFNHYGIVDHHTSPGLCRRGWEWVPTVVWQFAWNYIFGPYLLWNIRMIKDIYHWRLQTTLAIIAGLPGAPIWLAAVYSDKFAPVNKYWLPAMWSVTLQPHEKQP
;
A
#
# COMPACT_ATOMS: atom_id res chain seq x y z
N MET A 1 -3.49 27.62 26.09
CA MET A 1 -2.29 27.17 25.35
C MET A 1 -2.34 25.66 25.26
N VAL A 2 -1.88 25.05 24.16
CA VAL A 2 -1.72 23.59 24.09
C VAL A 2 -0.41 23.23 24.79
N TYR A 3 -0.48 22.40 25.82
CA TYR A 3 0.72 21.80 26.41
C TYR A 3 1.15 20.63 25.52
N LEU A 4 2.43 20.60 25.15
CA LEU A 4 3.08 19.55 24.37
C LEU A 4 4.14 18.89 25.26
N ASN A 5 4.32 17.58 25.18
CA ASN A 5 5.37 16.89 25.92
C ASN A 5 6.76 17.41 25.46
N PRO A 6 7.57 18.03 26.33
CA PRO A 6 8.91 18.49 25.96
C PRO A 6 9.90 17.34 25.72
N GLY A 7 9.60 16.10 26.13
CA GLY A 7 10.31 14.88 25.70
C GLY A 7 9.88 14.43 24.29
N GLY A 8 8.57 14.40 24.03
CA GLY A 8 8.00 13.87 22.79
C GLY A 8 7.82 12.36 22.88
N PHE A 9 8.55 11.60 22.06
CA PHE A 9 8.53 10.13 22.09
C PHE A 9 9.69 9.60 22.94
N ASP A 10 9.40 9.13 24.15
CA ASP A 10 10.39 8.78 25.18
C ASP A 10 10.27 7.36 25.74
N PHE A 11 9.33 6.54 25.24
CA PHE A 11 9.04 5.17 25.73
C PHE A 11 8.51 5.09 27.17
N GLY A 12 8.05 6.20 27.75
CA GLY A 12 7.43 6.28 29.06
C GLY A 12 5.91 6.05 29.05
N SER A 13 5.19 6.86 29.83
CA SER A 13 3.71 6.84 29.89
C SER A 13 3.06 7.37 28.62
N GLU A 14 1.80 7.02 28.38
CA GLU A 14 1.01 7.48 27.22
C GLU A 14 1.04 9.01 27.04
N ASN A 15 1.28 9.48 25.81
CA ASN A 15 1.33 10.90 25.49
C ASN A 15 -0.08 11.49 25.33
N LEU A 16 -0.77 11.68 26.45
CA LEU A 16 -2.07 12.37 26.50
C LEU A 16 -1.93 13.91 26.59
N ASP A 17 -0.91 14.45 25.91
CA ASP A 17 -0.77 15.90 25.70
C ASP A 17 -1.81 16.41 24.68
N GLY A 18 -1.87 17.72 24.45
CA GLY A 18 -2.87 18.27 23.53
C GLY A 18 -2.67 17.91 22.05
N TYR A 19 -1.47 17.48 21.65
CA TYR A 19 -1.25 16.93 20.31
C TYR A 19 -1.75 15.47 20.23
N GLY A 20 -1.47 14.65 21.24
CA GLY A 20 -2.02 13.30 21.36
C GLY A 20 -3.55 13.27 21.40
N ILE A 21 -4.16 14.14 22.23
CA ILE A 21 -5.62 14.31 22.27
C ILE A 21 -6.17 14.76 20.92
N SER A 22 -5.51 15.70 20.22
CA SER A 22 -6.01 16.17 18.92
C SER A 22 -5.88 15.10 17.82
N ASN A 23 -4.84 14.25 17.85
CA ASN A 23 -4.74 13.07 16.99
C ASN A 23 -5.86 12.04 17.26
N ILE A 24 -6.19 11.75 18.52
CA ILE A 24 -7.32 10.87 18.89
C ILE A 24 -8.65 11.45 18.38
N VAL A 25 -8.92 12.73 18.64
CA VAL A 25 -10.16 13.39 18.18
C VAL A 25 -10.25 13.39 16.66
N PHE A 26 -9.15 13.68 15.96
CA PHE A 26 -9.10 13.65 14.49
C PHE A 26 -9.37 12.25 13.94
N ILE A 27 -8.68 11.20 14.44
CA ILE A 27 -8.86 9.84 13.90
C ILE A 27 -10.25 9.29 14.21
N VAL A 28 -10.85 9.61 15.36
CA VAL A 28 -12.24 9.23 15.68
C VAL A 28 -13.23 9.90 14.72
N ILE A 29 -13.13 11.21 14.51
CA ILE A 29 -14.00 11.94 13.57
C ILE A 29 -13.82 11.41 12.14
N TYR A 30 -12.57 11.25 11.68
CA TYR A 30 -12.25 10.68 10.37
C TYR A 30 -12.84 9.27 10.20
N SER A 31 -12.76 8.43 11.24
CA SER A 31 -13.33 7.08 11.23
C SER A 31 -14.84 7.09 11.10
N LEU A 32 -15.54 7.95 11.84
CA LEU A 32 -17.01 8.08 11.74
C LEU A 32 -17.46 8.50 10.34
N PHE A 33 -16.80 9.48 9.72
CA PHE A 33 -17.06 9.86 8.33
C PHE A 33 -16.71 8.72 7.34
N PHE A 34 -15.57 8.06 7.54
CA PHE A 34 -15.10 6.97 6.68
C PHE A 34 -16.05 5.77 6.69
N TYR A 35 -16.46 5.27 7.86
CA TYR A 35 -17.40 4.15 7.97
C TYR A 35 -18.79 4.53 7.45
N SER A 36 -19.25 5.76 7.67
CA SER A 36 -20.51 6.27 7.09
C SER A 36 -20.46 6.26 5.56
N ALA A 37 -19.36 6.72 4.95
CA ALA A 37 -19.17 6.70 3.49
C ALA A 37 -19.08 5.27 2.93
N CYS A 38 -18.41 4.35 3.64
CA CYS A 38 -18.35 2.93 3.28
C CYS A 38 -19.74 2.27 3.33
N PHE A 39 -20.50 2.52 4.40
CA PHE A 39 -21.86 2.00 4.59
C PHE A 39 -22.83 2.52 3.52
N PHE A 40 -22.82 3.83 3.26
CA PHE A 40 -23.59 4.44 2.18
C PHE A 40 -23.25 3.80 0.82
N THR A 41 -21.95 3.69 0.50
CA THR A 41 -21.49 3.09 -0.75
C THR A 41 -21.90 1.62 -0.89
N TRP A 42 -21.90 0.86 0.21
CA TRP A 42 -22.37 -0.52 0.24
C TRP A 42 -23.88 -0.65 0.01
N MET A 43 -24.70 0.20 0.62
CA MET A 43 -26.15 0.20 0.39
C MET A 43 -26.47 0.49 -1.09
N TYR A 44 -25.88 1.54 -1.66
CA TYR A 44 -26.14 1.96 -3.03
C TYR A 44 -25.32 1.20 -4.10
N ARG A 45 -24.58 0.13 -3.73
CA ARG A 45 -23.71 -0.64 -4.65
C ARG A 45 -24.38 -1.23 -5.90
N LYS A 46 -25.72 -1.32 -5.90
CA LYS A 46 -26.52 -1.76 -7.06
C LYS A 46 -26.64 -0.67 -8.15
N HIS A 47 -26.45 0.61 -7.81
CA HIS A 47 -26.56 1.73 -8.74
C HIS A 47 -25.53 1.60 -9.89
N PRO A 48 -25.88 1.86 -11.17
CA PRO A 48 -25.00 1.55 -12.31
C PRO A 48 -23.60 2.15 -12.21
N VAL A 49 -23.50 3.40 -11.75
CA VAL A 49 -22.23 4.14 -11.57
C VAL A 49 -21.30 3.46 -10.56
N LEU A 50 -21.84 2.88 -9.49
CA LEU A 50 -21.06 2.16 -8.47
C LEU A 50 -20.80 0.70 -8.89
N ARG A 51 -21.77 0.05 -9.55
CA ARG A 51 -21.63 -1.33 -10.04
C ARG A 51 -20.44 -1.49 -11.00
N MET A 52 -20.13 -0.49 -11.81
CA MET A 52 -18.96 -0.47 -12.71
C MET A 52 -17.60 -0.34 -11.98
N ARG A 53 -17.58 0.15 -10.74
CA ARG A 53 -16.35 0.46 -9.97
C ARG A 53 -15.80 -0.71 -9.12
N ASN A 54 -16.42 -1.90 -9.18
CA ASN A 54 -16.06 -3.06 -8.35
C ASN A 54 -16.03 -2.75 -6.84
N VAL A 55 -17.17 -2.29 -6.30
CA VAL A 55 -17.33 -1.82 -4.90
C VAL A 55 -16.66 -2.72 -3.84
N PRO A 56 -16.74 -4.06 -3.87
CA PRO A 56 -16.08 -4.90 -2.86
C PRO A 56 -14.55 -4.74 -2.82
N LEU A 57 -13.90 -4.63 -3.99
CA LEU A 57 -12.44 -4.41 -4.08
C LEU A 57 -12.07 -3.00 -3.57
N MET A 58 -12.89 -2.01 -3.92
CA MET A 58 -12.72 -0.63 -3.44
C MET A 58 -12.82 -0.55 -1.91
N LEU A 59 -13.87 -1.14 -1.32
CA LEU A 59 -14.06 -1.15 0.13
C LEU A 59 -12.98 -1.96 0.84
N LEU A 60 -12.57 -3.11 0.31
CA LEU A 60 -11.48 -3.91 0.89
C LEU A 60 -10.17 -3.09 0.94
N SER A 61 -9.78 -2.46 -0.18
CA SER A 61 -8.61 -1.58 -0.24
C SER A 61 -8.70 -0.43 0.77
N LEU A 62 -9.83 0.27 0.79
CA LEU A 62 -10.06 1.42 1.66
C LEU A 62 -10.04 1.03 3.14
N LEU A 63 -10.64 -0.11 3.52
CA LEU A 63 -10.61 -0.64 4.88
C LEU A 63 -9.18 -1.03 5.30
N THR A 64 -8.42 -1.68 4.41
CA THR A 64 -7.00 -1.99 4.67
C THR A 64 -6.19 -0.72 4.91
N MET A 65 -6.34 0.29 4.04
CA MET A 65 -5.71 1.61 4.22
C MET A 65 -6.15 2.30 5.52
N HIS A 66 -7.44 2.28 5.84
CA HIS A 66 -7.99 2.97 7.00
C HIS A 66 -7.42 2.43 8.32
N VAL A 67 -7.29 1.11 8.48
CA VAL A 67 -6.67 0.50 9.66
C VAL A 67 -5.19 0.87 9.79
N PHE A 68 -4.46 1.01 8.67
CA PHE A 68 -3.08 1.49 8.71
C PHE A 68 -3.02 2.96 9.19
N THR A 69 -3.83 3.84 8.60
CA THR A 69 -3.96 5.24 9.05
C THR A 69 -4.36 5.34 10.52
N PHE A 70 -5.29 4.49 10.98
CA PHE A 70 -5.74 4.44 12.38
C PHE A 70 -4.61 4.08 13.33
N ALA A 71 -3.84 3.03 13.03
CA ALA A 71 -2.66 2.66 13.80
C ALA A 71 -1.63 3.79 13.84
N VAL A 72 -1.28 4.36 12.68
CA VAL A 72 -0.26 5.41 12.53
C VAL A 72 -0.59 6.67 13.34
N MET A 73 -1.85 7.13 13.34
CA MET A 73 -2.28 8.31 14.11
C MET A 73 -2.26 8.09 15.63
N ILE A 74 -2.25 6.83 16.10
CA ILE A 74 -2.30 6.45 17.52
C ILE A 74 -0.90 6.08 18.08
N VAL A 75 0.12 5.85 17.23
CA VAL A 75 1.49 5.54 17.73
C VAL A 75 2.03 6.65 18.65
N TYR A 76 1.63 7.91 18.46
CA TYR A 76 2.07 9.02 19.33
C TYR A 76 1.55 8.90 20.75
N THR A 77 0.24 8.71 20.91
CA THR A 77 -0.38 8.54 22.22
C THR A 77 0.09 7.26 22.90
N MET A 78 0.34 6.18 22.13
CA MET A 78 0.95 4.94 22.63
C MET A 78 2.43 5.08 23.06
N ASN A 79 3.10 6.21 22.82
CA ASN A 79 4.46 6.56 23.26
C ASN A 79 5.45 5.37 23.33
N GLY A 80 5.60 4.62 22.24
CA GLY A 80 6.62 3.57 22.14
C GLY A 80 6.20 2.18 22.61
N ALA A 81 5.01 2.02 23.20
CA ALA A 81 4.45 0.72 23.54
C ALA A 81 4.16 -0.18 22.31
N PHE A 82 4.17 0.39 21.10
CA PHE A 82 3.98 -0.36 19.85
C PHE A 82 5.28 -1.11 19.46
N PRO A 83 5.29 -2.47 19.39
CA PRO A 83 6.53 -3.22 19.19
C PRO A 83 7.07 -3.12 17.76
N CYS A 84 8.39 -3.01 17.62
CA CYS A 84 9.08 -2.95 16.32
C CYS A 84 8.73 -4.12 15.38
N GLN A 85 8.48 -5.32 15.93
CA GLN A 85 8.04 -6.47 15.14
C GLN A 85 6.65 -6.26 14.50
N VAL A 86 5.73 -5.58 15.19
CA VAL A 86 4.40 -5.28 14.66
C VAL A 86 4.49 -4.19 13.59
N GLU A 87 5.32 -3.15 13.81
CA GLU A 87 5.63 -2.16 12.78
C GLU A 87 6.22 -2.80 11.51
N TYR A 88 7.13 -3.77 11.67
CA TYR A 88 7.70 -4.51 10.55
C TYR A 88 6.61 -5.18 9.71
N TRP A 89 5.66 -5.90 10.32
CA TRP A 89 4.55 -6.52 9.59
C TRP A 89 3.56 -5.50 9.02
N CYS A 90 3.26 -4.41 9.73
CA CYS A 90 2.41 -3.33 9.23
C CYS A 90 3.01 -2.65 7.98
N MET A 91 4.32 -2.38 7.98
CA MET A 91 5.02 -1.70 6.90
C MET A 91 5.40 -2.62 5.73
N CYS A 92 5.87 -3.84 6.02
CA CYS A 92 6.38 -4.75 4.99
C CYS A 92 5.29 -5.61 4.35
N LEU A 93 4.12 -5.77 4.98
CA LEU A 93 3.03 -6.59 4.46
C LEU A 93 1.71 -5.82 4.36
N TYR A 94 1.23 -5.21 5.44
CA TYR A 94 -0.14 -4.69 5.50
C TYR A 94 -0.36 -3.47 4.59
N LEU A 95 0.49 -2.46 4.70
CA LEU A 95 0.51 -1.27 3.84
C LEU A 95 0.70 -1.64 2.33
N PRO A 96 1.73 -2.43 1.97
CA PRO A 96 1.89 -3.07 0.65
C PRO A 96 0.65 -3.74 0.06
N ILE A 97 -0.10 -4.54 0.85
CA ILE A 97 -1.34 -5.19 0.39
C ILE A 97 -2.40 -4.13 0.06
N GLY A 98 -2.63 -3.18 0.97
CA GLY A 98 -3.65 -2.15 0.77
C GLY A 98 -3.39 -1.28 -0.46
N ILE A 99 -2.11 -0.95 -0.74
CA ILE A 99 -1.71 -0.20 -1.94
C ILE A 99 -1.90 -1.05 -3.20
N GLY A 100 -1.48 -2.33 -3.20
CA GLY A 100 -1.72 -3.23 -4.34
C GLY A 100 -3.20 -3.36 -4.68
N LEU A 101 -4.07 -3.47 -3.66
CA LEU A 101 -5.53 -3.47 -3.83
C LEU A 101 -6.07 -2.12 -4.32
N TYR A 102 -5.50 -0.99 -3.88
CA TYR A 102 -5.90 0.35 -4.32
C TYR A 102 -5.56 0.58 -5.79
N GLN A 103 -4.38 0.15 -6.21
CA GLN A 103 -3.90 0.19 -7.58
C GLN A 103 -4.72 -0.75 -8.49
N ALA A 104 -5.14 -1.92 -7.99
CA ALA A 104 -6.07 -2.82 -8.67
C ALA A 104 -7.49 -2.22 -8.85
N TYR A 105 -7.96 -1.43 -7.87
CA TYR A 105 -9.20 -0.66 -7.98
C TYR A 105 -9.08 0.47 -9.01
N ASN A 106 -8.00 1.26 -8.98
CA ASN A 106 -7.76 2.35 -9.92
C ASN A 106 -7.67 1.85 -11.38
N GLN A 107 -7.14 0.65 -11.61
CA GLN A 107 -7.12 0.03 -12.94
C GLN A 107 -8.50 -0.35 -13.50
N GLN A 108 -9.56 -0.43 -12.69
CA GLN A 108 -10.90 -0.71 -13.21
C GLN A 108 -11.36 0.34 -14.24
N LEU A 109 -10.90 1.60 -14.13
CA LEU A 109 -11.13 2.66 -15.13
C LEU A 109 -10.59 2.26 -16.52
N LEU A 110 -9.39 1.71 -16.57
CA LEU A 110 -8.74 1.28 -17.81
C LEU A 110 -9.36 -0.01 -18.37
N ILE A 111 -9.85 -0.89 -17.49
CA ILE A 111 -10.56 -2.12 -17.86
C ILE A 111 -11.94 -1.78 -18.47
N VAL A 112 -12.72 -0.92 -17.81
CA VAL A 112 -14.06 -0.52 -18.26
C VAL A 112 -14.00 0.27 -19.56
N SER A 113 -13.12 1.27 -19.67
CA SER A 113 -12.96 2.08 -20.89
C SER A 113 -12.51 1.25 -22.09
N ARG A 114 -11.55 0.32 -21.93
CA ARG A 114 -11.16 -0.63 -22.99
C ARG A 114 -12.30 -1.58 -23.37
N GLY A 115 -13.09 -2.03 -22.40
CA GLY A 115 -14.29 -2.83 -22.65
C GLY A 115 -15.35 -2.08 -23.44
N GLN A 116 -15.62 -0.82 -23.09
CA GLN A 116 -16.55 0.05 -23.81
C GLN A 116 -16.07 0.35 -25.24
N ALA A 117 -14.78 0.67 -25.43
CA ALA A 117 -14.21 0.85 -26.75
C ALA A 117 -14.35 -0.42 -27.62
N ALA A 118 -14.03 -1.60 -27.08
CA ALA A 118 -14.19 -2.88 -27.79
C ALA A 118 -15.65 -3.25 -28.09
N LEU A 119 -16.63 -2.71 -27.36
CA LEU A 119 -18.06 -2.85 -27.69
C LEU A 119 -18.50 -1.92 -28.81
N ILE A 120 -17.79 -0.82 -29.07
CA ILE A 120 -18.05 0.12 -30.17
C ILE A 120 -17.34 -0.36 -31.45
N THR A 121 -16.07 -0.79 -31.36
CA THR A 121 -15.26 -1.27 -32.49
C THR A 121 -15.53 -2.75 -32.83
N LYS A 122 -16.80 -3.18 -32.82
CA LYS A 122 -17.16 -4.60 -32.66
C LYS A 122 -17.10 -5.45 -33.94
N ASP A 123 -16.91 -4.85 -35.11
CA ASP A 123 -16.83 -5.57 -36.40
C ASP A 123 -15.54 -6.38 -36.59
N GLU A 124 -14.42 -6.00 -35.96
CA GLU A 124 -13.10 -6.55 -36.28
C GLU A 124 -12.72 -7.86 -35.53
N LEU A 125 -13.39 -8.19 -34.41
CA LEU A 125 -12.77 -9.06 -33.39
C LEU A 125 -13.30 -10.50 -33.26
N PHE A 126 -14.21 -10.96 -34.13
CA PHE A 126 -14.67 -12.37 -34.15
C PHE A 126 -13.77 -13.30 -35.00
N LYS A 127 -12.46 -13.27 -34.75
CA LYS A 127 -11.52 -14.28 -35.29
C LYS A 127 -11.28 -15.39 -34.25
N PRO A 128 -11.82 -16.62 -34.42
CA PRO A 128 -11.66 -17.69 -33.44
C PRO A 128 -10.21 -18.17 -33.37
N ILE A 129 -9.54 -17.95 -32.24
CA ILE A 129 -8.11 -18.25 -32.02
C ILE A 129 -7.88 -19.75 -31.73
N PHE A 130 -8.62 -20.64 -32.40
CA PHE A 130 -8.56 -22.09 -32.24
C PHE A 130 -8.05 -22.75 -33.52
N PRO A 131 -6.72 -22.89 -33.71
CA PRO A 131 -6.17 -23.66 -34.82
C PRO A 131 -6.59 -25.13 -34.69
N LYS A 132 -7.15 -25.70 -35.76
CA LYS A 132 -7.56 -27.11 -35.81
C LYS A 132 -6.34 -28.05 -35.79
N GLY A 133 -5.94 -28.46 -34.59
CA GLY A 133 -5.17 -29.68 -34.33
C GLY A 133 -3.66 -29.61 -34.60
N LYS A 134 -2.88 -29.99 -33.57
CA LYS A 134 -1.98 -31.16 -33.58
C LYS A 134 -1.46 -31.40 -32.17
N GLY A 135 -1.30 -32.67 -31.79
CA GLY A 135 -0.87 -33.05 -30.45
C GLY A 135 0.62 -32.78 -30.24
N PHE A 136 0.95 -31.77 -29.43
CA PHE A 136 2.29 -31.58 -28.90
C PHE A 136 2.37 -32.16 -27.48
N GLY A 137 3.38 -32.99 -27.21
CA GLY A 137 3.77 -33.39 -25.86
C GLY A 137 4.95 -32.57 -25.33
N GLY A 138 5.15 -32.59 -24.01
CA GLY A 138 6.33 -32.00 -23.35
C GLY A 138 6.24 -30.49 -23.04
N PRO A 139 7.35 -29.84 -22.63
CA PRO A 139 7.33 -28.47 -22.09
C PRO A 139 6.76 -27.42 -23.04
N LYS A 140 6.92 -27.60 -24.36
CA LYS A 140 6.36 -26.70 -25.38
C LYS A 140 4.82 -26.70 -25.38
N TYR A 141 4.18 -27.81 -24.99
CA TYR A 141 2.72 -27.86 -24.79
C TYR A 141 2.29 -27.05 -23.57
N TRP A 142 3.03 -27.11 -22.46
CA TRP A 142 2.76 -26.29 -21.28
C TRP A 142 2.97 -24.79 -21.56
N ALA A 143 4.03 -24.42 -22.26
CA ALA A 143 4.24 -23.03 -22.70
C ALA A 143 3.14 -22.55 -23.67
N PHE A 144 2.68 -23.40 -24.59
CA PHE A 144 1.56 -23.09 -25.49
C PHE A 144 0.23 -22.99 -24.74
N ARG A 145 -0.09 -23.94 -23.86
CA ARG A 145 -1.25 -23.91 -22.94
C ARG A 145 -1.26 -22.63 -22.12
N PHE A 146 -0.12 -22.27 -21.51
CA PHE A 146 0.02 -21.04 -20.74
C PHE A 146 -0.19 -19.81 -21.62
N LYS A 147 0.39 -19.75 -22.84
CA LYS A 147 0.19 -18.65 -23.79
C LYS A 147 -1.28 -18.49 -24.21
N VAL A 148 -1.96 -19.59 -24.56
CA VAL A 148 -3.38 -19.58 -24.96
C VAL A 148 -4.29 -19.24 -23.79
N TRP A 149 -4.04 -19.81 -22.60
CA TRP A 149 -4.73 -19.45 -21.36
C TRP A 149 -4.55 -17.97 -21.06
N TRP A 150 -3.30 -17.49 -21.02
CA TRP A 150 -2.96 -16.08 -20.78
C TRP A 150 -3.60 -15.15 -21.80
N GLN A 151 -3.66 -15.53 -23.09
CA GLN A 151 -4.39 -14.76 -24.10
C GLN A 151 -5.90 -14.72 -23.81
N GLY A 152 -6.50 -15.83 -23.37
CA GLY A 152 -7.91 -15.94 -22.97
C GLY A 152 -8.29 -15.31 -21.62
N VAL A 153 -7.37 -15.15 -20.67
CA VAL A 153 -7.64 -14.45 -19.40
C VAL A 153 -7.99 -12.98 -19.70
N SER A 154 -9.13 -12.50 -19.19
CA SER A 154 -9.55 -11.10 -19.38
C SER A 154 -8.48 -10.12 -18.87
N SER A 155 -8.45 -8.90 -19.42
CA SER A 155 -7.50 -7.86 -18.96
C SER A 155 -7.57 -7.62 -17.45
N LYS A 156 -8.77 -7.76 -16.86
CA LYS A 156 -9.00 -7.74 -15.41
C LYS A 156 -8.25 -8.85 -14.68
N GLY A 157 -8.46 -10.12 -15.06
CA GLY A 157 -7.84 -11.27 -14.41
C GLY A 157 -6.32 -11.29 -14.51
N LYS A 158 -5.75 -10.73 -15.59
CA LYS A 158 -4.29 -10.54 -15.71
C LYS A 158 -3.75 -9.62 -14.62
N TYR A 159 -4.36 -8.45 -14.43
CA TYR A 159 -3.90 -7.47 -13.44
C TYR A 159 -4.16 -7.92 -12.00
N GLU A 160 -5.33 -8.52 -11.72
CA GLU A 160 -5.63 -9.10 -10.40
C GLU A 160 -4.66 -10.26 -10.07
N GLY A 161 -4.26 -11.05 -11.07
CA GLY A 161 -3.20 -12.05 -10.94
C GLY A 161 -1.82 -11.46 -10.64
N PHE A 162 -1.41 -10.39 -11.33
CA PHE A 162 -0.14 -9.69 -11.04
C PHE A 162 -0.09 -9.12 -9.61
N VAL A 163 -1.19 -8.54 -9.13
CA VAL A 163 -1.29 -8.01 -7.76
C VAL A 163 -1.19 -9.15 -6.74
N LEU A 164 -1.88 -10.27 -6.97
CA LEU A 164 -1.80 -11.45 -6.09
C LEU A 164 -0.38 -12.06 -6.06
N ILE A 165 0.26 -12.23 -7.22
CA ILE A 165 1.66 -12.69 -7.30
C ILE A 165 2.58 -11.75 -6.52
N GLY A 166 2.37 -10.43 -6.65
CA GLY A 166 3.12 -9.43 -5.90
C GLY A 166 2.97 -9.56 -4.38
N ILE A 167 1.74 -9.76 -3.89
CA ILE A 167 1.45 -9.99 -2.48
C ILE A 167 2.14 -11.26 -1.96
N VAL A 168 2.13 -12.35 -2.73
CA VAL A 168 2.80 -13.61 -2.36
C VAL A 168 4.32 -13.45 -2.31
N ILE A 169 4.92 -12.74 -3.27
CA ILE A 169 6.36 -12.43 -3.26
C ILE A 169 6.71 -11.56 -2.04
N GLN A 170 5.95 -10.48 -1.81
CA GLN A 170 6.18 -9.56 -0.70
C GLN A 170 6.07 -10.27 0.66
N PHE A 171 5.05 -11.12 0.85
CA PHE A 171 4.91 -11.97 2.04
C PHE A 171 6.11 -12.90 2.22
N THR A 172 6.52 -13.61 1.17
CA THR A 172 7.63 -14.57 1.21
C THR A 172 8.95 -13.89 1.59
N VAL A 173 9.26 -12.75 0.95
CA VAL A 173 10.47 -11.96 1.25
C VAL A 173 10.45 -11.42 2.68
N SER A 174 9.32 -10.88 3.13
CA SER A 174 9.18 -10.31 4.48
C SER A 174 9.29 -11.40 5.55
N PHE A 175 8.69 -12.57 5.32
CA PHE A 175 8.79 -13.72 6.22
C PHE A 175 10.23 -14.25 6.33
N ILE A 176 10.94 -14.37 5.21
CA ILE A 176 12.36 -14.77 5.20
C ILE A 176 13.21 -13.78 6.01
N ILE A 177 13.03 -12.48 5.81
CA ILE A 177 13.82 -11.44 6.51
C ILE A 177 13.48 -11.39 8.01
N TYR A 178 12.20 -11.52 8.38
CA TYR A 178 11.76 -11.60 9.78
C TYR A 178 12.45 -12.75 10.54
N ASN A 179 12.54 -13.93 9.93
CA ASN A 179 13.20 -15.10 10.54
C ASN A 179 14.74 -14.99 10.55
N ILE A 180 15.34 -14.30 9.58
CA ILE A 180 16.81 -14.20 9.43
C ILE A 180 17.43 -13.11 10.32
N SER A 181 16.76 -11.98 10.58
CA SER A 181 17.33 -10.88 11.38
C SER A 181 17.16 -11.05 12.89
N ARG A 182 18.26 -10.88 13.64
CA ARG A 182 18.26 -10.88 15.12
C ARG A 182 17.52 -9.70 15.74
N LYS A 183 17.18 -8.66 14.96
CA LYS A 183 16.31 -7.57 15.45
C LYS A 183 14.90 -8.05 15.79
N PHE A 184 14.44 -9.13 15.17
CA PHE A 184 13.09 -9.65 15.36
C PHE A 184 13.05 -10.98 16.10
N ASN A 185 14.02 -11.87 15.91
CA ASN A 185 14.03 -13.21 16.48
C ASN A 185 15.35 -13.57 17.17
N HIS A 186 15.29 -14.18 18.36
CA HIS A 186 16.47 -14.65 19.10
C HIS A 186 17.32 -15.67 18.32
N TYR A 187 16.70 -16.47 17.46
CA TYR A 187 17.35 -17.47 16.61
C TYR A 187 17.78 -16.93 15.24
N GLY A 188 17.70 -15.61 15.01
CA GLY A 188 18.15 -14.98 13.76
C GLY A 188 19.65 -15.19 13.52
N ILE A 189 20.06 -15.21 12.25
CA ILE A 189 21.46 -15.43 11.85
C ILE A 189 22.19 -14.10 11.63
N VAL A 190 21.50 -13.10 11.07
CA VAL A 190 22.08 -11.83 10.59
C VAL A 190 21.76 -10.68 11.54
N ASP A 191 22.67 -9.70 11.60
CA ASP A 191 22.62 -8.54 12.49
C ASP A 191 22.64 -8.93 13.99
N HIS A 192 22.40 -7.98 14.90
CA HIS A 192 22.47 -8.14 16.35
C HIS A 192 21.15 -7.73 17.04
N HIS A 193 21.05 -7.98 18.35
CA HIS A 193 19.96 -7.43 19.16
C HIS A 193 20.20 -5.94 19.40
N THR A 194 19.26 -5.10 18.98
CA THR A 194 19.35 -3.64 19.00
C THR A 194 18.26 -3.02 19.89
N SER A 195 18.46 -1.78 20.34
CA SER A 195 17.41 -1.00 21.00
C SER A 195 16.15 -0.83 20.11
N PRO A 196 14.96 -0.57 20.69
CA PRO A 196 13.73 -0.40 19.92
C PRO A 196 13.79 0.71 18.86
N GLY A 197 14.60 1.76 19.07
CA GLY A 197 14.82 2.82 18.08
C GLY A 197 15.64 2.33 16.88
N LEU A 198 16.75 1.63 17.13
CA LEU A 198 17.63 1.08 16.09
C LEU A 198 16.98 -0.06 15.29
N CYS A 199 16.10 -0.85 15.91
CA CYS A 199 15.33 -1.92 15.24
C CYS A 199 14.55 -1.41 13.99
N ARG A 200 14.13 -0.15 14.03
CA ARG A 200 13.35 0.53 12.98
C ARG A 200 14.22 1.08 11.82
N ARG A 201 15.52 0.76 11.80
CA ARG A 201 16.48 1.10 10.73
C ARG A 201 17.25 -0.16 10.27
N GLY A 202 17.65 -0.18 9.00
CA GLY A 202 18.52 -1.22 8.44
C GLY A 202 18.07 -1.76 7.09
N TRP A 203 18.82 -2.75 6.60
CA TRP A 203 18.59 -3.41 5.31
C TRP A 203 17.27 -4.20 5.28
N GLU A 204 16.74 -4.60 6.44
CA GLU A 204 15.49 -5.36 6.58
C GLU A 204 14.27 -4.61 6.04
N TRP A 205 14.35 -3.29 5.99
CA TRP A 205 13.28 -2.39 5.53
C TRP A 205 13.34 -2.12 4.01
N VAL A 206 14.41 -2.54 3.32
CA VAL A 206 14.59 -2.39 1.86
C VAL A 206 13.43 -2.94 1.02
N PRO A 207 12.81 -4.12 1.32
CA PRO A 207 11.65 -4.60 0.58
C PRO A 207 10.50 -3.59 0.58
N THR A 208 10.24 -2.93 1.71
CA THR A 208 9.22 -1.88 1.82
C THR A 208 9.56 -0.68 0.94
N VAL A 209 10.83 -0.23 0.95
CA VAL A 209 11.28 0.83 0.03
C VAL A 209 10.97 0.45 -1.42
N VAL A 210 11.49 -0.70 -1.87
CA VAL A 210 11.38 -1.16 -3.26
C VAL A 210 9.92 -1.33 -3.66
N TRP A 211 9.07 -1.87 -2.79
CA TRP A 211 7.65 -2.08 -3.06
C TRP A 211 6.86 -0.76 -3.16
N GLN A 212 7.13 0.20 -2.27
CA GLN A 212 6.53 1.54 -2.35
C GLN A 212 6.90 2.27 -3.64
N PHE A 213 8.18 2.20 -4.04
CA PHE A 213 8.62 2.77 -5.32
C PHE A 213 8.02 2.02 -6.53
N ALA A 214 7.87 0.70 -6.48
CA ALA A 214 7.25 -0.07 -7.56
C ALA A 214 5.78 0.37 -7.81
N TRP A 215 4.97 0.54 -6.76
CA TRP A 215 3.58 0.99 -6.93
C TRP A 215 3.46 2.47 -7.26
N ASN A 216 4.15 3.35 -6.53
CA ASN A 216 3.91 4.78 -6.65
C ASN A 216 4.72 5.42 -7.80
N TYR A 217 5.93 4.93 -8.09
CA TYR A 217 6.82 5.52 -9.10
C TYR A 217 6.90 4.76 -10.44
N ILE A 218 6.55 3.47 -10.48
CA ILE A 218 6.48 2.71 -11.75
C ILE A 218 5.02 2.54 -12.18
N PHE A 219 4.21 1.88 -11.36
CA PHE A 219 2.83 1.53 -11.71
C PHE A 219 1.89 2.74 -11.79
N GLY A 220 2.00 3.70 -10.85
CA GLY A 220 1.22 4.94 -10.85
C GLY A 220 1.38 5.74 -12.16
N PRO A 221 2.61 6.16 -12.53
CA PRO A 221 2.86 6.84 -13.80
C PRO A 221 2.48 6.02 -15.05
N TYR A 222 2.69 4.70 -15.04
CA TYR A 222 2.17 3.82 -16.10
C TYR A 222 0.65 3.93 -16.22
N LEU A 223 -0.09 3.92 -15.10
CA LEU A 223 -1.55 4.03 -15.11
C LEU A 223 -1.99 5.42 -15.58
N LEU A 224 -1.37 6.50 -15.08
CA LEU A 224 -1.61 7.88 -15.56
C LEU A 224 -1.46 7.99 -17.08
N TRP A 225 -0.38 7.45 -17.64
CA TRP A 225 -0.12 7.45 -19.08
C TRP A 225 -1.20 6.70 -19.88
N ASN A 226 -1.73 5.60 -19.33
CA ASN A 226 -2.79 4.82 -19.95
C ASN A 226 -4.17 5.50 -19.87
N ILE A 227 -4.49 6.25 -18.80
CA ILE A 227 -5.82 6.87 -18.61
C ILE A 227 -5.96 8.28 -19.20
N ARG A 228 -4.85 8.97 -19.54
CA ARG A 228 -4.85 10.38 -19.96
C ARG A 228 -5.84 10.72 -21.09
N MET A 229 -6.04 9.81 -22.06
CA MET A 229 -6.91 10.02 -23.23
C MET A 229 -8.38 9.66 -22.99
N ILE A 230 -8.71 9.03 -21.85
CA ILE A 230 -10.09 8.70 -21.50
C ILE A 230 -10.86 10.01 -21.28
N LYS A 231 -12.08 10.11 -21.81
CA LYS A 231 -13.04 11.17 -21.50
C LYS A 231 -14.20 10.55 -20.73
N ASP A 232 -14.47 11.03 -19.52
CA ASP A 232 -15.41 10.41 -18.60
C ASP A 232 -16.28 11.43 -17.85
N ILE A 233 -17.59 11.21 -17.84
CA ILE A 233 -18.59 12.13 -17.27
C ILE A 233 -18.47 12.19 -15.73
N TYR A 234 -18.13 11.07 -15.09
CA TYR A 234 -18.10 10.93 -13.64
C TYR A 234 -16.76 11.32 -12.98
N HIS A 235 -15.85 11.98 -13.73
CA HIS A 235 -14.57 12.50 -13.22
C HIS A 235 -13.71 11.43 -12.50
N TRP A 236 -13.88 10.15 -12.84
CA TRP A 236 -13.09 9.03 -12.34
C TRP A 236 -11.63 9.15 -12.78
N ARG A 237 -11.35 9.63 -14.01
CA ARG A 237 -9.98 9.94 -14.44
C ARG A 237 -9.34 10.99 -13.53
N LEU A 238 -10.07 12.06 -13.19
CA LEU A 238 -9.57 13.11 -12.29
C LEU A 238 -9.33 12.56 -10.88
N GLN A 239 -10.27 11.76 -10.34
CA GLN A 239 -10.12 11.07 -9.05
C GLN A 239 -8.87 10.18 -9.02
N THR A 240 -8.66 9.36 -10.06
CA THR A 240 -7.47 8.50 -10.18
C THR A 240 -6.17 9.31 -10.34
N THR A 241 -6.19 10.40 -11.12
CA THR A 241 -5.03 11.28 -11.28
C THR A 241 -4.64 11.95 -9.97
N LEU A 242 -5.59 12.56 -9.25
CA LEU A 242 -5.36 13.20 -7.95
C LEU A 242 -4.86 12.19 -6.91
N ALA A 243 -5.45 10.99 -6.87
CA ALA A 243 -5.03 9.93 -5.97
C ALA A 243 -3.59 9.47 -6.20
N ILE A 244 -3.18 9.25 -7.45
CA ILE A 244 -1.80 8.84 -7.77
C ILE A 244 -0.82 9.96 -7.44
N ILE A 245 -1.13 11.22 -7.80
CA ILE A 245 -0.27 12.38 -7.49
C ILE A 245 -0.11 12.57 -5.99
N ALA A 246 -1.19 12.44 -5.20
CA ALA A 246 -1.13 12.53 -3.74
C ALA A 246 -0.31 11.40 -3.09
N GLY A 247 -0.21 10.24 -3.75
CA GLY A 247 0.62 9.11 -3.28
C GLY A 247 2.12 9.26 -3.55
N LEU A 248 2.53 10.11 -4.51
CA LEU A 248 3.96 10.26 -4.87
C LEU A 248 4.85 10.74 -3.69
N PRO A 249 4.51 11.80 -2.93
CA PRO A 249 5.42 12.33 -1.91
C PRO A 249 5.68 11.40 -0.73
N GLY A 250 4.86 10.37 -0.53
CA GLY A 250 4.96 9.46 0.61
C GLY A 250 6.34 8.81 0.74
N ALA A 251 6.81 8.13 -0.31
CA ALA A 251 8.07 7.38 -0.25
C ALA A 251 9.33 8.26 -0.12
N PRO A 252 9.48 9.41 -0.82
CA PRO A 252 10.62 10.31 -0.61
C PRO A 252 10.62 11.02 0.74
N ILE A 253 9.47 11.49 1.25
CA ILE A 253 9.43 12.14 2.58
C ILE A 253 9.72 11.09 3.66
N TRP A 254 9.24 9.86 3.47
CA TRP A 254 9.57 8.73 4.33
C TRP A 254 11.08 8.35 4.24
N LEU A 255 11.72 8.33 3.08
CA LEU A 255 13.19 8.18 3.05
C LEU A 255 13.92 9.36 3.69
N ALA A 256 13.43 10.60 3.50
CA ALA A 256 14.07 11.79 4.03
C ALA A 256 14.04 11.82 5.56
N ALA A 257 12.92 11.48 6.20
CA ALA A 257 12.84 11.47 7.66
C ALA A 257 13.58 10.27 8.29
N VAL A 258 13.73 9.12 7.60
CA VAL A 258 14.56 8.01 8.10
C VAL A 258 16.03 8.41 8.20
N TYR A 259 16.55 9.05 7.15
CA TYR A 259 17.99 9.15 6.88
C TYR A 259 18.56 10.59 6.93
N SER A 260 17.75 11.61 7.23
CA SER A 260 18.21 13.00 7.36
C SER A 260 17.97 13.57 8.75
N ASP A 261 19.05 13.96 9.43
CA ASP A 261 18.99 14.53 10.78
C ASP A 261 18.20 15.86 10.84
N LYS A 262 17.99 16.51 9.69
CA LYS A 262 17.14 17.71 9.56
C LYS A 262 15.66 17.45 9.90
N PHE A 263 15.22 16.19 9.91
CA PHE A 263 13.88 15.81 10.35
C PHE A 263 13.77 15.52 11.85
N ALA A 264 14.86 15.54 12.63
CA ALA A 264 14.84 15.36 14.09
C ALA A 264 13.74 16.16 14.83
N PRO A 265 13.56 17.48 14.62
CA PRO A 265 12.52 18.25 15.32
C PRO A 265 11.09 17.90 14.88
N VAL A 266 10.92 17.32 13.69
CA VAL A 266 9.62 16.86 13.17
C VAL A 266 9.30 15.49 13.77
N ASN A 267 10.23 14.54 13.66
CA ASN A 267 10.08 13.15 14.10
C ASN A 267 9.81 13.01 15.62
N LYS A 268 10.15 14.03 16.41
CA LYS A 268 9.85 14.14 17.84
C LYS A 268 8.35 14.09 18.16
N TYR A 269 7.51 14.65 17.29
CA TYR A 269 6.05 14.70 17.44
C TYR A 269 5.35 13.92 16.33
N TRP A 270 5.75 14.19 15.08
CA TRP A 270 5.23 13.51 13.90
C TRP A 270 5.91 12.16 13.75
N LEU A 271 5.40 11.23 14.56
CA LEU A 271 5.95 9.89 14.63
C LEU A 271 6.07 9.29 13.27
N PRO A 272 7.27 8.86 12.92
CA PRO A 272 7.47 8.50 11.55
C PRO A 272 7.09 6.99 11.34
N ALA A 273 6.09 6.49 12.07
CA ALA A 273 5.14 5.56 11.43
C ALA A 273 4.42 6.22 10.22
N MET A 274 4.49 7.56 10.12
CA MET A 274 4.24 8.33 8.90
C MET A 274 5.45 8.38 7.94
N TRP A 275 6.71 8.26 8.41
CA TRP A 275 7.93 8.67 7.66
C TRP A 275 9.32 7.97 7.97
N SER A 276 9.45 6.99 8.88
CA SER A 276 10.59 6.65 9.83
C SER A 276 11.64 7.77 10.17
N VAL A 277 12.61 7.72 11.11
CA VAL A 277 12.75 7.12 12.46
C VAL A 277 13.16 8.26 13.42
N THR A 278 12.85 8.17 14.72
CA THR A 278 13.30 9.15 15.75
C THR A 278 14.81 9.05 16.02
N LEU A 279 15.49 10.19 16.21
CA LEU A 279 16.89 10.25 16.64
C LEU A 279 16.99 10.28 18.17
N GLN A 280 17.71 9.30 18.76
CA GLN A 280 18.37 9.52 20.04
C GLN A 280 19.66 10.33 19.80
N PRO A 281 19.94 11.39 20.57
CA PRO A 281 21.16 12.16 20.43
C PRO A 281 22.36 11.40 21.02
N HIS A 282 23.24 10.89 20.15
CA HIS A 282 24.57 10.37 20.50
C HIS A 282 24.65 9.45 21.73
N GLU A 283 24.00 8.29 21.68
CA GLU A 283 24.56 7.14 22.41
C GLU A 283 25.89 6.76 21.73
N LYS A 284 27.01 7.08 22.38
CA LYS A 284 28.35 6.74 21.89
C LYS A 284 28.49 5.22 21.96
N GLN A 285 28.74 4.58 20.82
CA GLN A 285 29.30 3.23 20.84
C GLN A 285 30.69 3.25 21.51
N PRO A 286 31.02 2.25 22.34
CA PRO A 286 32.36 2.08 22.90
C PRO A 286 33.38 1.63 21.84
#